data_AF-A0A098BJC9-F1
#
_entry.id   AF-A0A098BJC9-F1
#
_cell.length_a   1.000
_cell.length_b   1.000
_cell.length_c   1.000
_cell.angle_alpha   90.00
_cell.angle_beta   90.00
_cell.angle_gamma   90.00
#
_symmetry.space_group_name_H-M   'P 1'
#
loop_
_entity.id
_entity.type
_entity.pdbx_description
1 polymer ?
#
loop_
_entity_poly.entity_id
_entity_poly.type
_entity_poly.pdbx_seq_one_letter_code
_entity_poly.pdbx_strand_id
1 'polypeptide(L)'
;MAARTTTRTPPATREIVTAHVLAAEPLGASFVRVTVGGDGLARFAPMGFDQWFRMFLPGPGRHAPTLPGAADHSWWPQMQAMPEQIRPILRNYTVRDYREAGCGRYGPGAELVVDVATHGDTGPASAWARTAEPGAALALLDEGIMFHRPAGATWQIVVGDESALPAIAGILASSAERNDATVTEVFVEVSHLEDVAAQNLVTGPRTRVHPVTRTDVRPGAQVLDAVRAAELPDGPGYGFVVGESGLVTAMRRHLVRERGLEKSAVTFSGYWKYGAAAY
;
A
#
# COMPACT_ATOMS: atom_id res chain seq x y z
N MET A 1 5.84 -11.50 -23.97
CA MET A 1 5.32 -10.82 -22.75
C MET A 1 6.52 -10.37 -21.93
N ALA A 2 6.81 -9.06 -21.89
CA ALA A 2 7.95 -8.55 -21.15
C ALA A 2 7.67 -8.64 -19.64
N ALA A 3 8.46 -9.43 -18.92
CA ALA A 3 8.46 -9.45 -17.46
C ALA A 3 8.84 -8.04 -16.95
N ARG A 4 7.90 -7.37 -16.28
CA ARG A 4 8.14 -6.09 -15.59
C ARG A 4 8.98 -6.39 -14.35
N THR A 5 10.30 -6.29 -14.44
CA THR A 5 11.15 -6.25 -13.25
C THR A 5 11.07 -4.85 -12.64
N THR A 6 10.01 -4.59 -11.87
CA THR A 6 10.17 -3.73 -10.70
C THR A 6 11.09 -4.48 -9.75
N THR A 7 12.25 -3.93 -9.42
CA THR A 7 13.14 -4.49 -8.40
C THR A 7 12.39 -4.46 -7.07
N ARG A 8 11.84 -5.60 -6.66
CA ARG A 8 11.19 -5.77 -5.36
C ARG A 8 12.17 -6.45 -4.43
N THR A 9 12.17 -6.06 -3.16
CA THR A 9 12.87 -6.80 -2.12
C THR A 9 11.87 -7.77 -1.52
N PRO A 10 11.95 -9.07 -1.82
CA PRO A 10 11.01 -10.05 -1.26
C PRO A 10 11.28 -10.25 0.24
N PRO A 11 10.29 -10.77 1.00
CA PRO A 11 10.54 -11.21 2.36
C PRO A 11 11.48 -12.41 2.36
N ALA A 12 12.21 -12.61 3.47
CA ALA A 12 13.11 -13.76 3.62
C ALA A 12 12.35 -15.10 3.54
N THR A 13 11.13 -15.13 4.06
CA THR A 13 10.21 -16.25 4.02
C THR A 13 8.89 -15.81 3.42
N ARG A 14 8.38 -16.57 2.45
CA ARG A 14 7.10 -16.30 1.80
C ARG A 14 6.11 -17.41 2.11
N GLU A 15 5.21 -17.14 3.05
CA GLU A 15 4.19 -18.08 3.51
C GLU A 15 2.80 -17.42 3.58
N ILE A 16 1.76 -18.24 3.45
CA ILE A 16 0.39 -17.80 3.71
C ILE A 16 0.12 -17.97 5.20
N VAL A 17 -0.17 -16.86 5.89
CA VAL A 17 -0.49 -16.84 7.32
C VAL A 17 -1.97 -16.55 7.53
N THR A 18 -2.65 -17.36 8.34
CA THR A 18 -4.03 -17.09 8.75
C THR A 18 -4.05 -16.07 9.89
N ALA A 19 -5.01 -15.16 9.83
CA ALA A 19 -5.25 -14.15 10.86
C ALA A 19 -6.77 -13.98 11.05
N HIS A 20 -7.14 -13.22 12.07
CA HIS A 20 -8.50 -12.80 12.31
C HIS A 20 -8.54 -11.31 12.69
N VAL A 21 -9.67 -10.67 12.42
CA VAL A 21 -9.90 -9.27 12.80
C VAL A 21 -9.93 -9.16 14.32
N LEU A 22 -9.19 -8.19 14.85
CA LEU A 22 -9.25 -7.76 16.25
C LEU A 22 -10.14 -6.53 16.40
N ALA A 23 -10.07 -5.61 15.43
CA ALA A 23 -10.92 -4.43 15.35
C ALA A 23 -11.01 -3.90 13.91
N ALA A 24 -12.11 -3.22 13.61
CA ALA A 24 -12.32 -2.47 12.37
C ALA A 24 -12.98 -1.13 12.70
N GLU A 25 -12.33 -0.03 12.32
CA GLU A 25 -12.72 1.33 12.74
C GLU A 25 -12.64 2.29 11.55
N PRO A 26 -13.68 3.11 11.28
CA PRO A 26 -13.58 4.18 10.29
C PRO A 26 -12.48 5.17 10.70
N LEU A 27 -11.57 5.46 9.78
CA LEU A 27 -10.48 6.44 9.99
C LEU A 27 -10.85 7.83 9.45
N GLY A 28 -11.84 7.90 8.57
CA GLY A 28 -12.32 9.11 7.91
C GLY A 28 -13.37 8.76 6.87
N ALA A 29 -13.54 9.63 5.86
CA ALA A 29 -14.49 9.40 4.77
C ALA A 29 -14.07 8.24 3.85
N SER A 30 -12.76 8.05 3.65
CA SER A 30 -12.25 7.15 2.60
C SER A 30 -11.58 5.89 3.11
N PHE A 31 -11.49 5.67 4.43
CA PHE A 31 -10.74 4.55 5.00
C PHE A 31 -11.44 3.87 6.17
N VAL A 32 -11.31 2.55 6.21
CA VAL A 32 -11.51 1.73 7.40
C VAL A 32 -10.16 1.13 7.80
N ARG A 33 -9.72 1.39 9.04
CA ARG A 33 -8.55 0.76 9.63
C ARG A 33 -8.96 -0.58 10.24
N VAL A 34 -8.34 -1.64 9.77
CA VAL A 34 -8.53 -3.01 10.28
C VAL A 34 -7.26 -3.44 10.99
N THR A 35 -7.39 -3.80 12.27
CA THR A 35 -6.32 -4.44 13.04
C THR A 35 -6.57 -5.94 13.06
N VAL A 36 -5.57 -6.74 12.71
CA VAL A 36 -5.65 -8.20 12.66
C VAL A 36 -4.63 -8.85 13.56
N GLY A 37 -4.98 -10.01 14.10
CA GLY A 37 -4.19 -10.81 15.03
C GLY A 37 -4.17 -12.29 14.66
N GLY A 38 -3.43 -13.07 15.42
CA GLY A 38 -3.38 -14.54 15.33
C GLY A 38 -1.95 -15.08 15.33
N ASP A 39 -1.82 -16.33 15.75
CA ASP A 39 -0.51 -16.98 15.96
C ASP A 39 0.37 -17.00 14.71
N GLY A 40 -0.24 -16.97 13.51
CA GLY A 40 0.48 -16.86 12.24
C GLY A 40 1.29 -15.58 12.10
N LEU A 41 0.88 -14.47 12.74
CA LEU A 41 1.59 -13.19 12.66
C LEU A 41 2.92 -13.20 13.40
N ALA A 42 3.16 -14.13 14.33
CA ALA A 42 4.47 -14.27 14.97
C ALA A 42 5.59 -14.64 13.98
N ARG A 43 5.24 -15.13 12.78
CA ARG A 43 6.16 -15.44 11.68
C ARG A 43 6.19 -14.36 10.60
N PHE A 44 5.35 -13.34 10.71
CA PHE A 44 5.37 -12.19 9.81
C PHE A 44 6.59 -11.32 10.12
N ALA A 45 7.42 -11.03 9.12
CA ALA A 45 8.63 -10.24 9.29
C ALA A 45 8.37 -8.79 8.83
N PRO A 46 8.31 -7.80 9.75
CA PRO A 46 8.17 -6.41 9.36
C PRO A 46 9.42 -5.92 8.61
N MET A 47 9.23 -5.33 7.44
CA MET A 47 10.28 -4.76 6.59
C MET A 47 10.24 -3.22 6.59
N GLY A 48 9.10 -2.63 6.97
CA GLY A 48 8.84 -1.19 6.93
C GLY A 48 8.54 -0.68 5.52
N PHE A 49 8.73 0.63 5.31
CA PHE A 49 8.48 1.32 4.05
C PHE A 49 7.09 1.05 3.47
N ASP A 50 6.99 0.61 2.21
CA ASP A 50 5.75 0.30 1.51
C ASP A 50 5.39 -1.20 1.61
N GLN A 51 5.85 -1.92 2.64
CA GLN A 51 5.67 -3.37 2.73
C GLN A 51 4.21 -3.73 2.45
N TRP A 52 4.02 -4.63 1.50
CA TRP A 52 2.69 -4.97 1.01
C TRP A 52 2.52 -6.49 0.97
N PHE A 53 1.27 -6.90 1.04
CA PHE A 53 0.88 -8.29 1.10
C PHE A 53 -0.39 -8.51 0.30
N ARG A 54 -0.68 -9.77 0.01
CA ARG A 54 -1.96 -10.20 -0.53
C ARG A 54 -2.87 -10.63 0.60
N MET A 55 -4.05 -10.03 0.66
CA MET A 55 -5.11 -10.35 1.59
C MET A 55 -6.10 -11.30 0.94
N PHE A 56 -6.28 -12.46 1.54
CA PHE A 56 -7.29 -13.45 1.17
C PHE A 56 -8.49 -13.27 2.09
N LEU A 57 -9.62 -12.91 1.51
CA LEU A 57 -10.89 -12.75 2.21
C LEU A 57 -11.84 -13.90 1.86
N PRO A 58 -12.77 -14.25 2.76
CA PRO A 58 -13.80 -15.25 2.47
C PRO A 58 -14.61 -14.85 1.23
N GLY A 59 -14.90 -15.83 0.36
CA GLY A 59 -15.87 -15.63 -0.72
C GLY A 59 -17.29 -15.44 -0.18
N PRO A 60 -18.25 -15.00 -1.02
CA PRO A 60 -19.64 -14.78 -0.61
C PRO A 60 -20.23 -15.99 0.13
N GLY A 61 -20.86 -15.74 1.29
CA GLY A 61 -21.48 -16.80 2.10
C GLY A 61 -20.52 -17.69 2.88
N ARG A 62 -19.21 -17.39 2.93
CA ARG A 62 -18.21 -18.14 3.69
C ARG A 62 -17.69 -17.35 4.88
N HIS A 63 -17.33 -18.05 5.96
CA HIS A 63 -16.73 -17.46 7.15
C HIS A 63 -15.20 -17.40 7.12
N ALA A 64 -14.56 -18.17 6.25
CA ALA A 64 -13.10 -18.23 6.11
C ALA A 64 -12.67 -18.37 4.63
N PRO A 65 -11.52 -17.81 4.24
CA PRO A 65 -10.96 -17.99 2.90
C PRO A 65 -10.52 -19.44 2.70
N THR A 66 -10.77 -19.98 1.49
CA THR A 66 -10.16 -21.25 1.07
C THR A 66 -8.78 -20.92 0.50
N LEU A 67 -7.72 -21.42 1.14
CA LEU A 67 -6.35 -21.08 0.77
C LEU A 67 -5.78 -22.11 -0.21
N PRO A 68 -4.91 -21.69 -1.16
CA PRO A 68 -4.12 -22.66 -1.91
C PRO A 68 -3.19 -23.40 -0.94
N GLY A 69 -2.91 -24.67 -1.22
CA GLY A 69 -2.09 -25.51 -0.35
C GLY A 69 -0.61 -25.15 -0.36
N ALA A 70 -0.17 -24.34 -1.34
CA ALA A 70 1.18 -23.83 -1.45
C ALA A 70 1.25 -22.31 -1.26
N ALA A 71 2.39 -21.83 -0.75
CA ALA A 71 2.74 -20.40 -0.68
C ALA A 71 3.86 -20.00 -1.65
N ASP A 72 4.42 -20.97 -2.38
CA ASP A 72 5.44 -20.76 -3.42
C ASP A 72 4.81 -20.34 -4.76
N HIS A 73 5.57 -20.36 -5.85
CA HIS A 73 5.05 -19.96 -7.17
C HIS A 73 3.82 -20.75 -7.66
N SER A 74 3.46 -21.86 -7.02
CA SER A 74 2.27 -22.67 -7.37
C SER A 74 0.97 -22.18 -6.73
N TRP A 75 1.02 -21.24 -5.76
CA TRP A 75 -0.20 -20.72 -5.09
C TRP A 75 -1.20 -20.11 -6.08
N TRP A 76 -0.69 -19.38 -7.09
CA TRP A 76 -1.52 -18.67 -8.06
C TRP A 76 -2.23 -19.63 -9.04
N PRO A 77 -1.53 -20.56 -9.72
CA PRO A 77 -2.20 -21.61 -10.49
C PRO A 77 -3.22 -22.41 -9.69
N GLN A 78 -2.92 -22.75 -8.43
CA GLN A 78 -3.86 -23.47 -7.56
C GLN A 78 -5.12 -22.63 -7.29
N MET A 79 -4.96 -21.36 -6.94
CA MET A 79 -6.09 -20.45 -6.72
C MET A 79 -6.93 -20.26 -8.00
N GLN A 80 -6.29 -20.13 -9.16
CA GLN A 80 -6.99 -20.01 -10.45
C GLN A 80 -7.79 -21.26 -10.80
N ALA A 81 -7.31 -22.45 -10.40
CA ALA A 81 -8.00 -23.71 -10.58
C ALA A 81 -9.19 -23.91 -9.60
N MET A 82 -9.30 -23.11 -8.54
CA MET A 82 -10.41 -23.20 -7.59
C MET A 82 -11.74 -22.83 -8.29
N PRO A 83 -12.82 -23.59 -8.05
CA PRO A 83 -14.18 -23.19 -8.40
C PRO A 83 -14.50 -21.80 -7.83
N GLU A 84 -15.21 -20.98 -8.60
CA GLU A 84 -15.56 -19.60 -8.23
C GLU A 84 -16.27 -19.53 -6.86
N GLN A 85 -17.09 -20.53 -6.54
CA GLN A 85 -17.86 -20.63 -5.30
C GLN A 85 -16.99 -20.77 -4.04
N ILE A 86 -15.76 -21.27 -4.18
CA ILE A 86 -14.84 -21.46 -3.05
C ILE A 86 -13.59 -20.57 -3.14
N ARG A 87 -13.37 -19.91 -4.28
CA ARG A 87 -12.23 -19.05 -4.52
C ARG A 87 -12.29 -17.83 -3.58
N PRO A 88 -11.20 -17.54 -2.85
CA PRO A 88 -11.17 -16.38 -1.97
C PRO A 88 -11.16 -15.09 -2.80
N ILE A 89 -11.63 -14.00 -2.20
CA ILE A 89 -11.38 -12.65 -2.72
C ILE A 89 -9.93 -12.31 -2.41
N LEU A 90 -9.16 -11.88 -3.40
CA LEU A 90 -7.75 -11.53 -3.26
C LEU A 90 -7.54 -10.05 -3.49
N ARG A 91 -6.91 -9.33 -2.58
CA ARG A 91 -6.55 -7.92 -2.79
C ARG A 91 -5.17 -7.62 -2.26
N ASN A 92 -4.50 -6.64 -2.85
CA ASN A 92 -3.19 -6.21 -2.37
C ASN A 92 -3.38 -5.02 -1.43
N TYR A 93 -2.72 -5.07 -0.27
CA TYR A 93 -2.75 -4.00 0.71
C TYR A 93 -1.36 -3.75 1.25
N THR A 94 -1.15 -2.54 1.75
CA THR A 94 0.06 -2.13 2.45
C THR A 94 -0.09 -2.41 3.95
N VAL A 95 0.98 -2.89 4.58
CA VAL A 95 1.12 -2.94 6.03
C VAL A 95 1.21 -1.50 6.52
N ARG A 96 0.15 -1.01 7.17
CA ARG A 96 0.16 0.34 7.74
C ARG A 96 1.03 0.40 8.98
N ASP A 97 0.96 -0.61 9.82
CA ASP A 97 1.71 -0.72 11.08
C ASP A 97 1.81 -2.21 11.44
N TYR A 98 2.89 -2.59 12.13
CA TYR A 98 3.07 -3.92 12.70
C TYR A 98 3.58 -3.76 14.12
N ARG A 99 2.84 -4.34 15.06
CA ARG A 99 3.15 -4.29 16.49
C ARG A 99 3.55 -5.68 16.92
N GLU A 100 4.77 -5.79 17.45
CA GLU A 100 5.27 -7.05 17.98
C GLU A 100 4.40 -7.59 19.12
N ALA A 101 4.53 -8.88 19.39
CA ALA A 101 3.84 -9.54 20.50
C ALA A 101 4.12 -8.80 21.83
N GLY A 102 3.06 -8.46 22.56
CA GLY A 102 3.13 -7.69 23.79
C GLY A 102 3.18 -6.16 23.61
N CYS A 103 3.30 -5.66 22.39
CA CYS A 103 3.25 -4.24 22.06
C CYS A 103 1.89 -3.79 21.48
N GLY A 104 0.98 -4.73 21.23
CA GLY A 104 -0.37 -4.51 20.71
C GLY A 104 -1.36 -3.92 21.72
N ARG A 105 -2.56 -3.60 21.25
CA ARG A 105 -3.68 -3.05 22.03
C ARG A 105 -4.73 -4.10 22.46
N TYR A 106 -4.90 -5.16 21.68
CA TYR A 106 -6.02 -6.10 21.78
C TYR A 106 -5.62 -7.47 22.34
N GLY A 107 -4.34 -7.69 22.64
CA GLY A 107 -3.87 -8.92 23.25
C GLY A 107 -2.35 -9.07 23.31
N PRO A 108 -1.86 -10.23 23.78
CA PRO A 108 -0.42 -10.50 23.90
C PRO A 108 0.24 -10.89 22.57
N GLY A 109 -0.54 -11.23 21.53
CA GLY A 109 -0.03 -11.58 20.21
C GLY A 109 0.45 -10.36 19.42
N ALA A 110 1.13 -10.61 18.30
CA ALA A 110 1.45 -9.56 17.34
C ALA A 110 0.18 -9.04 16.65
N GLU A 111 0.19 -7.77 16.25
CA GLU A 111 -0.90 -7.11 15.52
C GLU A 111 -0.37 -6.55 14.20
N LEU A 112 -1.17 -6.70 13.14
CA LEU A 112 -0.93 -6.05 11.86
C LEU A 112 -2.08 -5.11 11.56
N VAL A 113 -1.76 -3.87 11.18
CA VAL A 113 -2.74 -2.83 10.86
C VAL A 113 -2.78 -2.62 9.36
N VAL A 114 -4.00 -2.54 8.82
CA VAL A 114 -4.29 -2.35 7.41
C VAL A 114 -5.27 -1.21 7.25
N ASP A 115 -4.97 -0.26 6.38
CA ASP A 115 -5.92 0.78 6.01
C ASP A 115 -6.57 0.42 4.68
N VAL A 116 -7.85 0.07 4.74
CA VAL A 116 -8.64 -0.32 3.57
C VAL A 116 -9.33 0.92 3.00
N ALA A 117 -8.91 1.34 1.80
CA ALA A 117 -9.61 2.39 1.06
C ALA A 117 -11.03 1.94 0.69
N THR A 118 -12.01 2.82 0.93
CA THR A 118 -13.44 2.55 0.74
C THR A 118 -14.08 3.37 -0.39
N HIS A 119 -13.30 4.02 -1.24
CA HIS A 119 -13.82 4.84 -2.32
C HIS A 119 -14.60 4.00 -3.36
N GLY A 120 -15.86 4.37 -3.61
CA GLY A 120 -16.74 3.71 -4.57
C GLY A 120 -17.20 2.32 -4.11
N ASP A 121 -18.42 2.26 -3.55
CA ASP A 121 -19.07 1.13 -2.86
C ASP A 121 -19.20 -0.23 -3.61
N THR A 122 -18.33 -0.54 -4.56
CA THR A 122 -18.48 -1.72 -5.43
C THR A 122 -17.40 -2.78 -5.24
N GLY A 123 -16.39 -2.54 -4.40
CA GLY A 123 -15.28 -3.49 -4.18
C GLY A 123 -15.55 -4.48 -3.03
N PRO A 124 -15.36 -5.79 -3.21
CA PRO A 124 -15.65 -6.78 -2.16
C PRO A 124 -14.83 -6.59 -0.86
N ALA A 125 -13.60 -6.09 -0.96
CA ALA A 125 -12.78 -5.84 0.23
C ALA A 125 -13.17 -4.56 0.99
N SER A 126 -13.67 -3.53 0.29
CA SER A 126 -14.24 -2.35 0.93
C SER A 126 -15.55 -2.69 1.66
N ALA A 127 -16.42 -3.50 1.04
CA ALA A 127 -17.62 -4.01 1.68
C ALA A 127 -17.27 -4.85 2.92
N TRP A 128 -16.32 -5.78 2.79
CA TRP A 128 -15.82 -6.57 3.91
C TRP A 128 -15.30 -5.71 5.06
N ALA A 129 -14.43 -4.73 4.78
CA ALA A 129 -13.82 -3.91 5.83
C ALA A 129 -14.85 -3.14 6.65
N ARG A 130 -15.91 -2.63 6.00
CA ARG A 130 -17.00 -1.89 6.69
C ARG A 130 -17.87 -2.75 7.60
N THR A 131 -17.94 -4.05 7.34
CA THR A 131 -18.77 -5.00 8.10
C THR A 131 -17.92 -6.03 8.84
N ALA A 132 -16.61 -5.82 8.92
CA ALA A 132 -15.69 -6.75 9.55
C ALA A 132 -15.88 -6.70 11.07
N GLU A 133 -16.25 -7.84 11.65
CA GLU A 133 -16.39 -7.99 13.10
C GLU A 133 -15.16 -8.70 13.68
N PRO A 134 -14.81 -8.45 14.96
CA PRO A 134 -13.78 -9.22 15.65
C PRO A 134 -14.01 -10.74 15.50
N GLY A 135 -12.93 -11.47 15.17
CA GLY A 135 -12.97 -12.90 14.87
C GLY A 135 -13.17 -13.24 13.39
N ALA A 136 -13.53 -12.28 12.53
CA ALA A 136 -13.64 -12.53 11.09
C ALA A 136 -12.29 -13.00 10.51
N ALA A 137 -12.29 -14.14 9.81
CA ALA A 137 -11.07 -14.78 9.34
C ALA A 137 -10.56 -14.19 8.02
N LEU A 138 -9.25 -14.09 7.89
CA LEU A 138 -8.53 -13.72 6.68
C LEU A 138 -7.18 -14.45 6.60
N ALA A 139 -6.48 -14.32 5.48
CA ALA A 139 -5.08 -14.72 5.39
C ALA A 139 -4.25 -13.68 4.65
N LEU A 140 -2.94 -13.73 4.88
CA LEU A 140 -1.96 -12.81 4.31
C LEU A 140 -0.86 -13.60 3.61
N LEU A 141 -0.39 -13.11 2.47
CA LEU A 141 0.85 -13.55 1.82
C LEU A 141 1.75 -12.34 1.64
N ASP A 142 2.85 -12.29 2.37
CA ASP A 142 3.82 -11.19 2.29
C ASP A 142 4.51 -11.15 0.92
N GLU A 143 4.62 -9.96 0.35
CA GLU A 143 5.26 -9.69 -0.94
C GLU A 143 6.43 -8.71 -0.82
N GLY A 144 6.74 -8.25 0.41
CA GLY A 144 7.88 -7.42 0.73
C GLY A 144 7.70 -5.97 0.31
N ILE A 145 8.79 -5.31 -0.08
CA ILE A 145 8.82 -3.86 -0.35
C ILE A 145 9.14 -3.59 -1.82
N MET A 146 8.58 -2.51 -2.38
CA MET A 146 8.99 -1.98 -3.69
C MET A 146 9.87 -0.74 -3.54
N PHE A 147 9.79 -0.05 -2.41
CA PHE A 147 10.62 1.11 -2.13
C PHE A 147 12.10 0.71 -2.11
N HIS A 148 12.82 1.21 -3.11
CA HIS A 148 14.23 0.89 -3.34
C HIS A 148 14.95 2.15 -3.81
N ARG A 149 15.22 3.06 -2.87
CA ARG A 149 15.95 4.29 -3.15
C ARG A 149 17.43 3.96 -3.40
N PRO A 150 18.02 4.35 -4.56
CA PRO A 150 19.45 4.19 -4.79
C PRO A 150 20.28 4.94 -3.74
N ALA A 151 21.41 4.36 -3.30
CA ALA A 151 22.25 4.94 -2.26
C ALA A 151 22.80 6.34 -2.60
N GLY A 152 22.91 6.68 -3.88
CA GLY A 152 23.38 7.99 -4.35
C GLY A 152 22.30 9.07 -4.45
N ALA A 153 21.02 8.76 -4.18
CA ALA A 153 19.95 9.75 -4.26
C ALA A 153 20.03 10.72 -3.07
N THR A 154 20.08 12.02 -3.36
CA THR A 154 20.20 13.11 -2.36
C THR A 154 18.86 13.69 -1.96
N TRP A 155 17.82 13.46 -2.78
CA TRP A 155 16.44 13.83 -2.52
C TRP A 155 15.49 12.80 -3.12
N GLN A 156 14.23 12.83 -2.69
CA GLN A 156 13.19 11.96 -3.21
C GLN A 156 11.85 12.68 -3.37
N ILE A 157 11.07 12.21 -4.33
CA ILE A 157 9.66 12.57 -4.51
C ILE A 157 8.79 11.32 -4.37
N VAL A 158 7.78 11.39 -3.51
CA VAL A 158 6.78 10.34 -3.31
C VAL A 158 5.45 10.86 -3.82
N VAL A 159 4.86 10.20 -4.81
CA VAL A 159 3.62 10.65 -5.46
C VAL A 159 2.56 9.56 -5.43
N GLY A 160 1.33 9.91 -5.09
CA GLY A 160 0.20 9.01 -5.28
C GLY A 160 -1.17 9.64 -5.12
N ASP A 161 -2.20 8.79 -5.10
CA ASP A 161 -3.56 9.14 -4.70
C ASP A 161 -3.83 8.64 -3.27
N GLU A 162 -5.08 8.71 -2.79
CA GLU A 162 -5.44 8.24 -1.46
C GLU A 162 -5.01 6.78 -1.22
N SER A 163 -5.07 5.90 -2.23
CA SER A 163 -4.66 4.50 -2.08
C SER A 163 -3.18 4.32 -1.75
N ALA A 164 -2.36 5.35 -2.02
CA ALA A 164 -0.94 5.38 -1.69
C ALA A 164 -0.66 5.82 -0.24
N LEU A 165 -1.63 6.42 0.45
CA LEU A 165 -1.44 7.00 1.78
C LEU A 165 -0.81 6.04 2.80
N PRO A 166 -1.23 4.75 2.90
CA PRO A 166 -0.59 3.83 3.84
C PRO A 166 0.89 3.55 3.50
N ALA A 167 1.23 3.47 2.22
CA ALA A 167 2.62 3.30 1.76
C ALA A 167 3.46 4.55 2.01
N ILE A 168 2.89 5.74 1.78
CA ILE A 168 3.52 7.02 2.13
C ILE A 168 3.81 7.06 3.64
N ALA A 169 2.82 6.70 4.47
CA ALA A 169 2.98 6.68 5.92
C ALA A 169 4.10 5.74 6.36
N GLY A 170 4.16 4.52 5.82
CA GLY A 170 5.21 3.56 6.14
C GLY A 170 6.60 3.97 5.65
N ILE A 171 6.71 4.55 4.45
CA ILE A 171 7.98 5.12 3.93
C ILE A 171 8.50 6.20 4.87
N LEU A 172 7.65 7.16 5.25
CA LEU A 172 8.03 8.26 6.10
C LEU A 172 8.42 7.80 7.52
N ALA A 173 7.65 6.88 8.10
CA ALA A 173 7.96 6.29 9.41
C ALA A 173 9.31 5.55 9.41
N SER A 174 9.53 4.67 8.42
CA SER A 174 10.80 3.94 8.30
C SER A 174 12.00 4.84 8.00
N SER A 175 11.83 5.91 7.23
CA SER A 175 12.89 6.92 7.06
C SER A 175 13.21 7.63 8.37
N ALA A 176 12.19 8.00 9.16
CA ALA A 176 12.39 8.65 10.46
C ALA A 176 13.12 7.74 11.46
N GLU A 177 12.70 6.48 11.59
CA GLU A 177 13.35 5.48 12.46
C GLU A 177 14.83 5.26 12.11
N ARG A 178 15.17 5.37 10.83
CA ARG A 178 16.54 5.20 10.32
C ARG A 178 17.37 6.49 10.36
N ASN A 179 16.83 7.58 10.92
CA ASN A 179 17.44 8.91 10.93
C ASN A 179 17.88 9.37 9.52
N ASP A 180 17.05 9.04 8.53
CA ASP A 180 17.31 9.35 7.14
C ASP A 180 17.11 10.84 6.85
N ALA A 181 18.18 11.52 6.48
CA ALA A 181 18.20 12.96 6.26
C ALA A 181 17.85 13.36 4.80
N THR A 182 17.33 12.44 3.98
CA THR A 182 16.98 12.70 2.58
C THR A 182 15.85 13.73 2.48
N VAL A 183 16.04 14.77 1.65
CA VAL A 183 14.98 15.75 1.36
C VAL A 183 13.83 15.03 0.66
N THR A 184 12.62 15.15 1.20
CA THR A 184 11.46 14.34 0.79
C THR A 184 10.29 15.25 0.45
N GLU A 185 9.89 15.25 -0.82
CA GLU A 185 8.69 15.94 -1.31
C GLU A 185 7.58 14.92 -1.54
N VAL A 186 6.47 15.04 -0.81
CA VAL A 186 5.32 14.12 -0.92
C VAL A 186 4.18 14.85 -1.61
N PHE A 187 3.69 14.33 -2.72
CA PHE A 187 2.49 14.83 -3.40
C PHE A 187 1.41 13.76 -3.36
N VAL A 188 0.27 14.07 -2.75
CA VAL A 188 -0.82 13.10 -2.62
C VAL A 188 -2.14 13.71 -3.03
N GLU A 189 -2.76 13.12 -4.06
CA GLU A 189 -4.09 13.51 -4.50
C GLU A 189 -5.16 12.81 -3.67
N VAL A 190 -6.06 13.57 -3.05
CA VAL A 190 -7.12 13.01 -2.21
C VAL A 190 -8.47 13.65 -2.52
N SER A 191 -9.55 12.88 -2.37
CA SER A 191 -10.91 13.43 -2.43
C SER A 191 -11.23 14.29 -1.20
N HIS A 192 -10.69 13.90 -0.03
CA HIS A 192 -10.89 14.61 1.23
C HIS A 192 -9.54 14.87 1.91
N LEU A 193 -9.24 16.14 2.21
CA LEU A 193 -7.99 16.51 2.89
C LEU A 193 -7.85 15.88 4.29
N GLU A 194 -8.98 15.57 4.94
CA GLU A 194 -9.04 14.89 6.23
C GLU A 194 -8.40 13.49 6.18
N ASP A 195 -8.41 12.81 5.03
CA ASP A 195 -7.77 11.51 4.87
C ASP A 195 -6.25 11.62 5.06
N VAL A 196 -5.63 12.73 4.66
CA VAL A 196 -4.19 12.96 4.86
C VAL A 196 -3.90 13.19 6.35
N ALA A 197 -4.75 13.97 7.03
CA ALA A 197 -4.60 14.23 8.46
C ALA A 197 -4.78 12.95 9.29
N ALA A 198 -5.78 12.12 8.96
CA ALA A 198 -6.08 10.90 9.69
C ALA A 198 -4.95 9.84 9.59
N GLN A 199 -4.10 9.93 8.57
CA GLN A 199 -2.95 9.05 8.40
C GLN A 199 -1.81 9.31 9.39
N ASN A 200 -1.82 10.45 10.09
CA ASN A 200 -0.80 10.82 11.07
C ASN A 200 0.62 10.62 10.52
N LEU A 201 0.90 11.20 9.36
CA LEU A 201 2.18 11.05 8.67
C LEU A 201 3.33 11.56 9.54
N VAL A 202 4.37 10.75 9.73
CA VAL A 202 5.57 11.12 10.49
C VAL A 202 6.44 12.02 9.61
N THR A 203 6.44 13.33 9.85
CA THR A 203 7.22 14.30 9.07
C THR A 203 8.35 14.91 9.89
N GLY A 204 9.51 15.13 9.26
CA GLY A 204 10.62 15.89 9.83
C GLY A 204 10.88 17.21 9.10
N PRO A 205 11.89 18.00 9.51
CA PRO A 205 12.18 19.32 8.92
C PRO A 205 12.59 19.26 7.43
N ARG A 206 12.91 18.07 6.90
CA ARG A 206 13.27 17.82 5.50
C ARG A 206 12.16 17.14 4.70
N THR A 207 10.97 17.00 5.28
CA THR A 207 9.81 16.39 4.63
C THR A 207 8.74 17.46 4.41
N ARG A 208 8.31 17.63 3.18
CA ARG A 208 7.17 18.49 2.82
C ARG A 208 6.06 17.64 2.23
N VAL A 209 4.83 17.85 2.70
CA VAL A 209 3.64 17.16 2.20
C VAL A 209 2.75 18.18 1.51
N HIS A 210 2.45 17.89 0.24
CA HIS A 210 1.63 18.70 -0.66
C HIS A 210 0.36 17.91 -0.97
N PRO A 211 -0.68 18.02 -0.12
CA PRO A 211 -1.96 17.42 -0.42
C PRO A 211 -2.63 18.19 -1.57
N VAL A 212 -3.17 17.45 -2.53
CA VAL A 212 -3.88 18.00 -3.69
C VAL A 212 -5.32 17.52 -3.64
N THR A 213 -6.26 18.44 -3.47
CA THR A 213 -7.69 18.09 -3.44
C THR A 213 -8.18 17.79 -4.85
N ARG A 214 -8.72 16.59 -5.05
CA ARG A 214 -9.31 16.17 -6.31
C ARG A 214 -10.62 16.92 -6.57
N THR A 215 -10.74 17.47 -7.77
CA THR A 215 -11.96 18.08 -8.33
C THR A 215 -12.44 17.35 -9.58
N ASP A 216 -11.57 16.59 -10.26
CA ASP A 216 -11.95 15.69 -11.36
C ASP A 216 -12.49 14.35 -10.81
N VAL A 217 -13.31 13.65 -11.57
CA VAL A 217 -13.74 12.29 -11.22
C VAL A 217 -12.55 11.32 -11.31
N ARG A 218 -11.62 11.56 -12.24
CA ARG A 218 -10.46 10.68 -12.44
C ARG A 218 -9.23 11.20 -11.67
N PRO A 219 -8.55 10.34 -10.89
CA PRO A 219 -7.31 10.71 -10.25
C PRO A 219 -6.16 11.03 -11.23
N GLY A 220 -5.31 11.98 -10.85
CA GLY A 220 -3.95 12.09 -11.37
C GLY A 220 -3.61 13.35 -12.15
N ALA A 221 -4.60 14.05 -12.72
CA ALA A 221 -4.33 15.26 -13.49
C ALA A 221 -3.82 16.40 -12.60
N GLN A 222 -4.49 16.62 -11.46
CA GLN A 222 -4.19 17.74 -10.58
C GLN A 222 -2.88 17.55 -9.82
N VAL A 223 -2.58 16.33 -9.36
CA VAL A 223 -1.27 16.07 -8.73
C VAL A 223 -0.13 16.13 -9.75
N LEU A 224 -0.38 15.78 -11.01
CA LEU A 224 0.61 15.96 -12.08
C LEU A 224 0.92 17.44 -12.31
N ASP A 225 -0.10 18.29 -12.35
CA ASP A 225 0.08 19.73 -12.52
C ASP A 225 0.77 20.36 -11.31
N ALA A 226 0.47 19.91 -10.09
CA ALA A 226 1.18 20.33 -8.89
C ALA A 226 2.68 20.01 -8.94
N VAL A 227 3.05 18.79 -9.37
CA VAL A 227 4.48 18.38 -9.52
C VAL A 227 5.17 19.13 -10.66
N ARG A 228 4.45 19.47 -11.74
CA ARG A 228 4.98 20.31 -12.82
C ARG A 228 5.29 21.73 -12.35
N ALA A 229 4.43 22.29 -11.52
CA ALA A 229 4.62 23.62 -10.96
C ALA A 229 5.68 23.66 -9.83
N ALA A 230 5.97 22.52 -9.21
CA ALA A 230 6.92 22.45 -8.11
C ALA A 230 8.38 22.65 -8.58
N GLU A 231 9.14 23.36 -7.74
CA GLU A 231 10.60 23.35 -7.76
C GLU A 231 11.07 22.16 -6.94
N LEU A 232 11.72 21.20 -7.60
CA LEU A 232 12.32 20.03 -6.94
C LEU A 232 13.82 20.27 -6.74
N PRO A 233 14.44 19.66 -5.71
CA PRO A 233 15.87 19.80 -5.50
C PRO A 233 16.70 19.34 -6.70
N ASP A 234 17.87 19.96 -6.88
CA ASP A 234 18.83 19.55 -7.91
C ASP A 234 19.59 18.27 -7.50
N GLY A 235 20.25 17.65 -8.49
CA GLY A 235 21.11 16.48 -8.28
C GLY A 235 20.35 15.15 -8.35
N PRO A 236 21.00 14.04 -7.93
CA PRO A 236 20.43 12.71 -8.08
C PRO A 236 19.16 12.51 -7.24
N GLY A 237 18.00 12.48 -7.91
CA GLY A 237 16.69 12.28 -7.29
C GLY A 237 16.20 10.85 -7.38
N TYR A 238 15.29 10.47 -6.47
CA TYR A 238 14.53 9.22 -6.53
C TYR A 238 13.03 9.48 -6.57
N GLY A 239 12.32 8.83 -7.49
CA GLY A 239 10.86 8.88 -7.57
C GLY A 239 10.22 7.58 -7.08
N PHE A 240 9.27 7.68 -6.16
CA PHE A 240 8.36 6.58 -5.81
C PHE A 240 6.92 6.98 -6.16
N VAL A 241 6.32 6.30 -7.14
CA VAL A 241 5.04 6.71 -7.72
C VAL A 241 4.04 5.55 -7.70
N VAL A 242 3.01 5.63 -6.85
CA VAL A 242 2.00 4.57 -6.70
C VAL A 242 0.58 5.12 -6.64
N GLY A 243 -0.42 4.32 -6.99
CA GLY A 243 -1.83 4.76 -7.02
C GLY A 243 -2.54 4.37 -8.33
N GLU A 244 -3.46 5.19 -8.82
CA GLU A 244 -4.18 4.96 -10.08
C GLU A 244 -3.21 4.76 -11.27
N SER A 245 -3.47 3.74 -12.08
CA SER A 245 -2.56 3.34 -13.18
C SER A 245 -2.25 4.44 -14.20
N GLY A 246 -3.24 5.29 -14.53
CA GLY A 246 -3.06 6.45 -15.39
C GLY A 246 -2.20 7.54 -14.76
N LEU A 247 -2.49 7.92 -13.50
CA LEU A 247 -1.66 8.82 -12.68
C LEU A 247 -0.20 8.37 -12.71
N VAL A 248 0.04 7.11 -12.33
CA VAL A 248 1.39 6.53 -12.23
C VAL A 248 2.13 6.58 -13.57
N THR A 249 1.43 6.23 -14.65
CA THR A 249 2.02 6.23 -16.00
C THR A 249 2.38 7.64 -16.46
N ALA A 250 1.52 8.62 -16.21
CA ALA A 250 1.75 10.01 -16.59
C ALA A 250 2.88 10.64 -15.76
N MET A 251 2.87 10.41 -14.45
CA MET A 251 3.88 10.93 -13.53
C MET A 251 5.27 10.36 -13.82
N ARG A 252 5.38 9.04 -14.03
CA ARG A 252 6.65 8.42 -14.43
C ARG A 252 7.19 9.03 -15.73
N ARG A 253 6.33 9.26 -16.71
CA ARG A 253 6.72 9.87 -17.99
C ARG A 253 7.28 11.28 -17.76
N HIS A 254 6.62 12.09 -16.94
CA HIS A 254 7.10 13.43 -16.60
C HIS A 254 8.47 13.38 -15.90
N LEU A 255 8.61 12.57 -14.83
CA LEU A 255 9.87 12.47 -14.08
C LEU A 255 11.04 12.02 -14.97
N VAL A 256 10.84 11.05 -15.85
CA VAL A 256 11.92 10.52 -16.70
C VAL A 256 12.19 11.40 -17.92
N ARG A 257 11.16 11.84 -18.65
CA ARG A 257 11.34 12.52 -19.95
C ARG A 257 11.50 14.02 -19.83
N GLU A 258 10.86 14.63 -18.85
CA GLU A 258 10.80 16.09 -18.70
C GLU A 258 11.75 16.55 -17.58
N ARG A 259 11.82 15.83 -16.46
CA ARG A 259 12.75 16.12 -15.35
C ARG A 259 14.09 15.39 -15.43
N GLY A 260 14.25 14.46 -16.39
CA GLY A 260 15.52 13.79 -16.65
C GLY A 260 15.97 12.78 -15.57
N LEU A 261 15.08 12.30 -14.70
CA LEU A 261 15.43 11.25 -13.75
C LEU A 261 15.78 9.95 -14.51
N GLU A 262 16.83 9.28 -14.04
CA GLU A 262 17.19 7.96 -14.53
C GLU A 262 16.05 6.97 -14.35
N LYS A 263 15.81 6.10 -15.34
CA LYS A 263 14.71 5.12 -15.28
C LYS A 263 14.82 4.17 -14.08
N SER A 264 16.06 3.85 -13.67
CA SER A 264 16.38 3.03 -12.50
C SER A 264 16.16 3.76 -11.18
N ALA A 265 16.08 5.09 -11.19
CA ALA A 265 15.80 5.93 -10.03
C ALA A 265 14.30 6.25 -9.88
N VAL A 266 13.43 5.56 -10.63
CA VAL A 266 11.97 5.72 -10.51
C VAL A 266 11.30 4.37 -10.30
N THR A 267 10.86 4.11 -9.07
CA THR A 267 9.98 3.00 -8.73
C THR A 267 8.53 3.42 -8.95
N PHE A 268 7.75 2.59 -9.61
CA PHE A 268 6.36 2.91 -9.90
C PHE A 268 5.45 1.67 -9.97
N SER A 269 4.23 1.78 -9.44
CA SER A 269 3.26 0.68 -9.44
C SER A 269 1.83 1.20 -9.48
N GLY A 270 1.03 0.72 -10.43
CA GLY A 270 -0.41 0.98 -10.46
C GLY A 270 -1.11 0.06 -9.45
N TYR A 271 -1.67 0.63 -8.38
CA TYR A 271 -2.39 -0.11 -7.34
C TYR A 271 -3.79 -0.51 -7.81
N TRP A 272 -4.42 0.37 -8.59
CA TRP A 272 -5.73 0.16 -9.15
C TRP A 272 -5.84 0.89 -10.49
N LYS A 273 -6.98 0.74 -11.17
CA LYS A 273 -7.24 1.40 -12.45
C LYS A 273 -8.68 1.91 -12.45
N TYR A 274 -8.83 3.19 -12.74
CA TYR A 274 -10.15 3.80 -12.84
C TYR A 274 -11.02 3.08 -13.89
N GLY A 275 -12.27 2.78 -13.54
CA GLY A 275 -13.20 2.07 -14.42
C GLY A 275 -12.93 0.57 -14.61
N ALA A 276 -12.01 -0.02 -13.84
CA ALA A 276 -11.77 -1.46 -13.84
C ALA A 276 -11.93 -2.05 -12.43
N ALA A 277 -12.48 -3.26 -12.34
CA ALA A 277 -12.41 -4.02 -11.10
C ALA A 277 -10.93 -4.32 -10.78
N ALA A 278 -10.48 -3.96 -9.57
CA ALA A 278 -9.23 -4.46 -9.05
C ALA A 278 -9.36 -5.98 -8.89
N TYR A 279 -8.54 -6.75 -9.61
CA TYR A 279 -8.51 -8.20 -9.50
C TYR A 279 -7.70 -8.65 -8.30
#